data_AF-A0A223S3P0-F1
#
_entry.id   AF-A0A223S3P0-F1
#
_cell.length_a   1.000
_cell.length_b   1.000
_cell.length_c   1.000
_cell.angle_alpha   90.00
_cell.angle_beta   90.00
_cell.angle_gamma   90.00
#
_symmetry.space_group_name_H-M   'P 1'
#
loop_
_entity.id
_entity.type
_entity.pdbx_description
1 polymer ?
#
loop_
_entity_poly.entity_id
_entity_poly.type
_entity_poly.pdbx_seq_one_letter_code
_entity_poly.pdbx_strand_id
1 'polypeptide(L)'
;MSALHGLKGSSMEGIWVDAPGHTVTLALRSTNLTPPVGYTLVLEGVTDFSFFDETSTAWSGAEVTDIRADHDPDSLRLDFCFGSEASGLAATCAKVVLHRTRPAD
;
A
#
# COMPACT_ATOMS: atom_id res chain seq x y z
N MET A 1 -2.13 -9.24 12.12
CA MET A 1 -2.12 -7.77 12.00
C MET A 1 -0.94 -7.13 12.74
N SER A 2 0.33 -7.35 12.35
CA SER A 2 1.48 -6.64 12.99
C SER A 2 2.46 -5.99 12.00
N ALA A 3 2.61 -6.53 10.78
CA ALA A 3 3.57 -6.00 9.80
C ALA A 3 3.03 -4.80 8.99
N LEU A 4 1.74 -4.81 8.61
CA LEU A 4 1.13 -3.71 7.83
C LEU A 4 1.05 -2.40 8.61
N HIS A 5 0.83 -2.44 9.93
CA HIS A 5 0.85 -1.23 10.77
C HIS A 5 2.20 -0.51 10.74
N GLY A 6 3.30 -1.22 10.44
CA GLY A 6 4.63 -0.62 10.28
C GLY A 6 4.77 0.25 9.03
N LEU A 7 3.78 0.24 8.13
CA LEU A 7 3.74 1.10 6.94
C LEU A 7 3.14 2.47 7.23
N LYS A 8 2.49 2.68 8.39
CA LYS A 8 2.00 4.01 8.78
C LYS A 8 3.15 5.01 8.82
N GLY A 9 2.94 6.18 8.25
CA GLY A 9 3.97 7.21 8.06
C GLY A 9 4.94 6.94 6.92
N SER A 10 4.73 5.90 6.11
CA SER A 10 5.48 5.70 4.87
C SER A 10 4.81 6.46 3.73
N SER A 11 5.61 7.07 2.86
CA SER A 11 5.13 7.69 1.63
C SER A 11 5.15 6.68 0.49
N MET A 12 4.11 6.70 -0.35
CA MET A 12 4.08 5.88 -1.55
C MET A 12 4.95 6.48 -2.65
N GLU A 13 5.85 5.67 -3.21
CA GLU A 13 6.78 6.05 -4.27
C GLU A 13 6.33 5.61 -5.65
N GLY A 14 5.51 4.55 -5.72
CA GLY A 14 5.04 4.04 -6.99
C GLY A 14 4.06 2.88 -6.84
N ILE A 15 3.33 2.64 -7.92
CA ILE A 15 2.38 1.53 -8.07
C ILE A 15 2.64 0.86 -9.40
N TRP A 16 2.63 -0.46 -9.39
CA TRP A 16 2.67 -1.29 -10.58
C TRP A 16 1.47 -2.24 -10.60
N VAL A 17 0.74 -2.29 -11.70
CA VAL A 17 -0.43 -3.15 -11.88
C VAL A 17 -0.15 -4.13 -13.02
N ASP A 18 -0.15 -5.42 -12.69
CA ASP A 18 -0.14 -6.53 -13.63
C ASP A 18 -1.53 -7.18 -13.64
N ALA A 19 -2.41 -6.69 -14.52
CA ALA A 19 -3.78 -7.17 -14.62
C ALA A 19 -3.87 -8.64 -15.06
N PRO A 20 -3.13 -9.12 -16.10
CA PRO A 20 -3.10 -10.54 -16.44
C PRO A 20 -2.63 -11.44 -15.29
N GLY A 21 -1.65 -10.97 -14.52
CA GLY A 21 -1.13 -11.67 -13.34
C GLY A 21 -1.97 -11.50 -12.07
N HIS A 22 -3.08 -10.74 -12.11
CA HIS A 22 -3.87 -10.37 -10.94
C HIS A 22 -3.01 -9.89 -9.77
N THR A 23 -2.01 -9.06 -10.06
CA THR A 23 -1.00 -8.63 -9.09
C THR A 23 -0.87 -7.13 -9.07
N VAL A 24 -0.81 -6.55 -7.86
CA VAL A 24 -0.47 -5.14 -7.66
C VAL A 24 0.71 -5.02 -6.73
N THR A 25 1.69 -4.19 -7.11
CA THR A 25 2.86 -3.90 -6.28
C THR A 25 2.89 -2.44 -5.88
N LEU A 26 2.97 -2.16 -4.59
CA LEU A 26 3.14 -0.82 -4.04
C LEU A 26 4.58 -0.66 -3.52
N ALA A 27 5.26 0.41 -3.96
CA ALA A 27 6.53 0.83 -3.41
C ALA A 27 6.29 1.93 -2.37
N LEU A 28 6.82 1.74 -1.17
CA LEU A 28 6.63 2.63 -0.02
C LEU A 28 8.00 2.95 0.60
N ARG A 29 8.18 4.17 1.10
CA ARG A 29 9.39 4.58 1.84
C ARG A 29 9.02 5.18 3.19
N SER A 30 9.62 4.64 4.25
CA SER A 30 9.55 5.22 5.58
C SER A 30 10.79 6.07 5.84
N THR A 31 10.59 7.39 5.95
CA THR A 31 11.62 8.37 6.33
C THR A 31 11.71 8.59 7.84
N ASN A 32 10.74 8.07 8.60
CA ASN A 32 10.69 8.16 10.06
C ASN A 32 11.67 7.21 10.75
N LEU A 33 12.29 6.30 9.99
CA LEU A 33 13.33 5.39 10.45
C LEU A 33 14.70 5.90 9.99
N THR A 34 15.73 5.68 10.82
CA THR A 34 17.13 6.00 10.47
C THR A 34 17.95 4.71 10.43
N PRO A 35 18.55 4.33 9.28
CA PRO A 35 18.37 4.96 7.96
C PRO A 35 16.95 4.76 7.39
N PRO A 36 16.53 5.56 6.39
CA PRO A 36 15.24 5.37 5.72
C PRO A 36 15.10 3.94 5.17
N VAL A 37 13.88 3.42 5.21
CA VAL A 37 13.59 2.02 4.84
C VAL A 37 12.62 1.98 3.66
N GLY A 38 12.95 1.16 2.65
CA GLY A 38 12.04 0.85 1.56
C GLY A 38 11.18 -0.37 1.90
N TYR A 39 9.93 -0.34 1.44
CA TYR A 39 9.00 -1.45 1.53
C TYR A 39 8.40 -1.73 0.15
N THR A 40 8.23 -3.00 -0.16
CA THR A 40 7.51 -3.46 -1.34
C THR A 40 6.35 -4.31 -0.86
N LEU A 41 5.13 -3.84 -1.12
CA LEU A 41 3.90 -4.57 -0.80
C LEU A 41 3.38 -5.21 -2.08
N VAL A 42 3.28 -6.53 -2.09
CA VAL A 42 2.74 -7.30 -3.22
C VAL A 42 1.36 -7.83 -2.83
N LEU A 43 0.36 -7.49 -3.62
CA LEU A 43 -1.00 -7.98 -3.54
C LEU A 43 -1.18 -9.02 -4.65
N GLU A 44 -1.47 -10.27 -4.29
CA GLU A 44 -1.64 -11.38 -5.22
C GLU A 44 -3.11 -11.81 -5.27
N GLY A 45 -3.58 -12.23 -6.45
CA GLY A 45 -4.98 -12.62 -6.65
C GLY A 45 -5.93 -11.43 -6.49
N VAL A 46 -5.53 -10.26 -7.01
CA VAL A 46 -6.31 -9.02 -6.96
C VAL A 46 -7.55 -9.15 -7.84
N THR A 47 -8.71 -8.94 -7.25
CA THR A 47 -10.02 -8.98 -7.94
C THR A 47 -10.64 -7.59 -8.06
N ASP A 48 -10.32 -6.69 -7.13
CA ASP A 48 -10.72 -5.30 -7.14
C ASP A 48 -9.54 -4.42 -6.73
N PHE A 49 -9.36 -3.30 -7.44
CA PHE A 49 -8.35 -2.31 -7.13
C PHE A 49 -8.84 -0.94 -7.58
N SER A 50 -8.95 -0.01 -6.63
CA SER A 50 -9.46 1.32 -6.90
C SER A 50 -8.73 2.38 -6.09
N PHE A 51 -8.57 3.54 -6.72
CA PHE A 51 -8.23 4.77 -6.03
C PHE A 51 -9.53 5.51 -5.74
N PHE A 52 -9.59 6.17 -4.59
CA PHE A 52 -10.61 7.18 -4.31
C PHE A 52 -9.85 8.46 -4.06
N ASP A 53 -10.10 9.45 -4.90
CA ASP A 53 -9.61 10.81 -4.73
C ASP A 53 -10.64 11.75 -5.35
N GLU A 54 -11.08 12.77 -4.62
CA GLU A 54 -11.92 13.84 -5.20
C GLU A 54 -11.07 14.85 -6.00
N THR A 55 -9.73 14.74 -5.95
CA THR A 55 -8.80 15.69 -6.56
C THR A 55 -7.67 14.99 -7.32
N SER A 56 -7.56 15.23 -8.64
CA SER A 56 -6.53 14.62 -9.49
C SER A 56 -5.13 15.25 -9.31
N THR A 57 -4.67 15.46 -8.09
CA THR A 57 -3.34 16.04 -7.81
C THR A 57 -2.26 14.96 -7.77
N ALA A 58 -1.08 15.26 -8.32
CA ALA A 58 0.08 14.38 -8.24
C ALA A 58 0.40 14.08 -6.76
N TRP A 59 0.62 12.81 -6.43
CA TRP A 59 0.77 12.28 -5.08
C TRP A 59 2.09 12.62 -4.36
N SER A 60 2.62 13.82 -4.55
CA SER A 60 3.70 14.32 -3.71
C SER A 60 3.15 14.48 -2.28
N GLY A 61 3.46 13.51 -1.40
CA GLY A 61 2.98 13.50 -0.01
C GLY A 61 1.85 12.53 0.32
N ALA A 62 1.63 11.48 -0.50
CA ALA A 62 0.73 10.37 -0.14
C ALA A 62 1.32 9.49 0.99
N GLU A 63 1.40 10.07 2.18
CA GLU A 63 1.77 9.40 3.42
C GLU A 63 0.60 8.52 3.87
N VAL A 64 0.88 7.26 4.16
CA VAL A 64 -0.08 6.32 4.70
C VAL A 64 -0.41 6.70 6.14
N THR A 65 -1.62 7.18 6.38
CA THR A 65 -2.11 7.58 7.72
C THR A 65 -2.82 6.44 8.43
N ASP A 66 -3.61 5.66 7.68
CA ASP A 66 -4.30 4.48 8.18
C ASP A 66 -4.25 3.32 7.19
N ILE A 67 -4.29 2.11 7.73
CA ILE A 67 -4.44 0.88 6.96
C ILE A 67 -5.44 0.01 7.69
N ARG A 68 -6.50 -0.37 6.99
CA ARG A 68 -7.50 -1.33 7.45
C ARG A 68 -7.37 -2.59 6.62
N ALA A 69 -7.51 -3.71 7.29
CA ALA A 69 -7.49 -5.03 6.68
C ALA A 69 -8.71 -5.79 7.20
N ASP A 70 -9.62 -6.14 6.31
CA ASP A 70 -10.77 -6.98 6.60
C ASP A 70 -10.59 -8.35 5.94
N HIS A 71 -10.81 -9.40 6.71
CA HIS A 71 -10.56 -10.77 6.30
C HIS A 71 -11.88 -11.50 6.11
N ASP A 72 -12.14 -11.88 4.87
CA ASP A 72 -13.17 -12.85 4.53
C ASP A 72 -12.53 -14.26 4.45
N PRO A 73 -13.33 -15.35 4.46
CA PRO A 73 -12.80 -16.71 4.36
C PRO A 73 -11.90 -16.95 3.15
N ASP A 74 -12.17 -16.27 2.03
CA ASP A 74 -11.52 -16.49 0.74
C ASP A 74 -10.75 -15.26 0.22
N SER A 75 -10.83 -14.11 0.90
CA SER A 75 -10.22 -12.86 0.44
C SER A 75 -9.80 -11.94 1.58
N LEU A 76 -8.93 -10.99 1.25
CA LEU A 76 -8.51 -9.91 2.11
C LEU A 76 -8.80 -8.59 1.40
N ARG A 77 -9.59 -7.75 2.07
CA ARG A 77 -9.79 -6.36 1.69
C ARG A 77 -8.81 -5.48 2.43
N LEU A 78 -8.10 -4.63 1.70
CA LEU A 78 -7.19 -3.62 2.23
C LEU A 78 -7.69 -2.23 1.84
N ASP A 79 -7.79 -1.35 2.82
CA ASP A 79 -8.08 0.07 2.61
C ASP A 79 -6.92 0.90 3.18
N PHE A 80 -6.22 1.65 2.32
CA PHE A 80 -5.19 2.62 2.69
C PHE A 80 -5.77 4.02 2.65
N CYS A 81 -5.59 4.77 3.72
CA CYS A 81 -5.90 6.20 3.76
C CYS A 81 -4.60 7.00 3.65
N PHE A 82 -4.62 8.05 2.83
CA PHE A 82 -3.53 9.00 2.73
C PHE A 82 -3.82 10.28 3.54
N GLY A 83 -2.88 11.22 3.57
CA GLY A 83 -2.91 12.43 4.42
C GLY A 83 -4.19 13.28 4.36
N SER A 84 -4.98 13.20 3.28
CA SER A 84 -6.35 13.74 3.20
C SER A 84 -7.36 12.62 3.48
N GLU A 85 -8.33 12.86 4.37
CA GLU A 85 -9.35 11.88 4.76
C GLU A 85 -10.20 11.34 3.59
N ALA A 86 -10.17 12.02 2.43
CA ALA A 86 -10.89 11.66 1.21
C ALA A 86 -10.02 11.03 0.10
N SER A 87 -8.72 10.77 0.35
CA SER A 87 -7.82 10.18 -0.66
C SER A 87 -7.24 8.86 -0.16
N GLY A 88 -7.30 7.82 -0.99
CA GLY A 88 -6.91 6.47 -0.58
C GLY A 88 -6.90 5.43 -1.68
N LEU A 89 -6.68 4.19 -1.25
CA LEU A 89 -6.62 2.99 -2.08
C LEU A 89 -7.46 1.88 -1.44
N ALA A 90 -8.34 1.23 -2.20
CA ALA A 90 -8.84 -0.10 -1.85
C ALA A 90 -8.22 -1.15 -2.76
N ALA A 91 -8.00 -2.33 -2.18
CA ALA A 91 -7.75 -3.54 -2.93
C ALA A 91 -8.43 -4.73 -2.27
N THR A 92 -9.02 -5.61 -3.07
CA THR A 92 -9.41 -6.96 -2.64
C THR A 92 -8.46 -7.95 -3.28
N CYS A 93 -7.81 -8.78 -2.47
CA CYS A 93 -6.78 -9.72 -2.93
C CYS A 93 -6.84 -11.03 -2.14
N ALA A 94 -6.26 -12.09 -2.69
CA ALA A 94 -6.16 -13.39 -2.00
C ALA A 94 -5.04 -13.39 -0.96
N LYS A 95 -3.95 -12.65 -1.22
CA LYS A 95 -2.74 -12.67 -0.38
C LYS A 95 -1.97 -11.36 -0.45
N VAL A 96 -1.31 -11.06 0.68
CA VAL A 96 -0.43 -9.90 0.83
C VAL A 96 0.95 -10.35 1.29
N VAL A 97 1.98 -9.88 0.59
CA VAL A 97 3.38 -10.10 0.95
C VAL A 97 4.06 -8.76 1.14
N LEU A 98 4.63 -8.55 2.32
CA LEU A 98 5.42 -7.35 2.62
C LEU A 98 6.90 -7.69 2.63
N HIS A 99 7.65 -7.07 1.71
CA HIS A 99 9.10 -7.10 1.70
C HIS A 99 9.65 -5.81 2.29
N ARG A 100 10.68 -5.95 3.13
CA ARG A 100 11.46 -4.82 3.63
C ARG A 100 12.79 -4.80 2.90
N THR A 101 13.07 -3.69 2.22
CA THR A 101 14.30 -3.48 1.47
C THR A 101 15.13 -2.46 2.24
N ARG A 102 16.31 -2.86 2.73
CA ARG A 102 17.28 -1.89 3.22
C ARG A 102 17.93 -1.20 2.01
N PRO A 103 18.17 0.11 2.04
CA PRO A 103 19.08 0.73 1.07
C PRO A 103 20.39 -0.06 1.07
N ALA A 104 20.96 -0.31 -0.10
CA ALA A 104 22.34 -0.78 -0.18
C ALA A 104 23.22 0.34 0.41
N ASP A 105 24.07 -0.02 1.37
CA ASP A 105 25.09 0.87 1.93
C ASP A 105 26.02 1.44 0.85
#